data_AF-A0A7G2IPR4-F1
#
_entry.id   AF-A0A7G2IPR4-F1
#
_cell.length_a   1.000
_cell.length_b   1.000
_cell.length_c   1.000
_cell.angle_alpha   90.00
_cell.angle_beta   90.00
_cell.angle_gamma   90.00
#
_symmetry.space_group_name_H-M   'P 1'
#
loop_
_entity.id
_entity.type
_entity.pdbx_description
1 polymer ?
#
loop_
_entity_poly.entity_id
_entity_poly.type
_entity_poly.pdbx_seq_one_letter_code
_entity_poly.pdbx_strand_id
1 'polypeptide(L)'
;MITPDTFFSHAGYSPACIEEPLEHDVLLARIAQGEGLSLLPASFSAIQRRGVIFLPLTDTELRISTGLLMLPENVKKLEWLQTVMAQSLINSD
;
A
#
# COMPACT_ATOMS: atom_id res chain seq x y z
N MET A 1 -1.25 2.93 19.77
CA MET A 1 -1.38 4.23 19.07
C MET A 1 -0.08 4.44 18.33
N ILE A 2 -0.04 4.11 17.04
CA ILE A 2 1.17 4.25 16.21
C ILE A 2 1.10 5.66 15.63
N THR A 3 1.97 6.56 16.09
CA THR A 3 2.09 7.91 15.54
C THR A 3 2.80 7.85 14.18
N PRO A 4 2.21 8.36 13.09
CA PRO A 4 2.79 8.31 11.74
C PRO A 4 4.04 9.19 11.55
N ASP A 5 4.46 9.96 12.57
CA ASP A 5 5.47 11.01 12.47
C ASP A 5 6.94 10.54 12.39
N THR A 6 7.23 9.27 12.69
CA THR A 6 8.63 8.83 12.82
C THR A 6 9.33 8.51 11.49
N PHE A 7 8.63 8.33 10.38
CA PHE A 7 9.32 8.00 9.13
C PHE A 7 9.87 9.24 8.39
N PHE A 8 9.06 10.29 8.24
CA PHE A 8 9.44 11.48 7.46
C PHE A 8 10.36 12.45 8.22
N SER A 9 10.27 12.48 9.56
CA SER A 9 11.09 13.33 10.41
C SER A 9 12.59 13.01 10.34
N HIS A 10 12.95 11.73 10.14
CA HIS A 10 14.35 11.31 9.97
C HIS A 10 14.99 11.87 8.69
N ALA A 11 14.21 12.21 7.67
CA ALA A 11 14.68 12.81 6.43
C ALA A 11 14.66 14.35 6.45
N GLY A 12 14.27 14.99 7.56
CA GLY A 12 14.08 16.43 7.65
C GLY A 12 12.92 16.96 6.79
N TYR A 13 12.05 16.06 6.32
CA TYR A 13 10.93 16.36 5.46
C TYR A 13 9.64 16.34 6.28
N SER A 14 8.93 17.47 6.32
CA SER A 14 7.63 17.58 6.98
C SER A 14 6.58 17.92 5.90
N PRO A 15 6.04 16.91 5.19
CA PRO A 15 5.00 17.16 4.21
C PRO A 15 3.74 17.67 4.90
N ALA A 16 3.03 18.61 4.26
CA ALA A 16 1.69 18.97 4.69
C ALA A 16 0.78 17.75 4.54
N CYS A 17 0.48 17.10 5.67
CA CYS A 17 -0.37 15.91 5.68
C CYS A 17 -1.83 16.35 5.49
N ILE A 18 -2.37 16.07 4.30
CA ILE A 18 -3.77 16.29 3.98
C ILE A 18 -4.54 15.02 4.37
N GLU A 19 -5.74 15.18 4.92
CA GLU A 19 -6.62 14.04 5.22
C GLU A 19 -6.86 13.19 3.98
N GLU A 20 -6.54 11.90 4.08
CA GLU A 20 -6.72 10.95 3.00
C GLU A 20 -8.23 10.75 2.75
N PRO A 21 -8.74 11.05 1.53
CA PRO A 21 -10.13 10.81 1.21
C PRO A 21 -10.44 9.31 1.27
N LEU A 22 -11.67 8.98 1.68
CA LEU A 22 -12.10 7.59 1.87
C LEU A 22 -12.07 6.80 0.55
N GLU A 23 -12.27 7.49 -0.56
CA GLU A 23 -12.34 6.92 -1.89
C GLU A 23 -11.05 7.15 -2.71
N HIS A 24 -10.53 6.05 -3.26
CA HIS A 24 -9.29 6.04 -4.04
C HIS A 24 -9.36 6.88 -5.32
N ASP A 25 -10.54 6.99 -5.94
CA ASP A 25 -10.74 7.85 -7.10
C ASP A 25 -10.69 9.33 -6.72
N VAL A 26 -11.21 9.73 -5.55
CA VAL A 26 -11.06 11.10 -5.06
C VAL A 26 -9.59 11.42 -4.81
N LEU A 27 -8.84 10.49 -4.21
CA LEU A 27 -7.39 10.63 -4.01
C LEU A 27 -6.66 10.88 -5.34
N LEU A 28 -6.90 10.05 -6.35
CA LEU A 28 -6.29 10.21 -7.68
C LEU A 28 -6.68 11.53 -8.35
N ALA A 29 -7.87 12.08 -8.06
CA ALA A 29 -8.33 13.36 -8.63
C ALA A 29 -7.55 14.52 -8.03
N ARG A 30 -7.37 14.49 -6.71
CA ARG A 30 -6.58 15.50 -5.98
C ARG A 30 -5.13 15.50 -6.46
N ILE A 31 -4.54 14.31 -6.66
CA ILE A 31 -3.18 14.19 -7.24
C ILE A 31 -3.15 14.75 -8.67
N ALA A 32 -4.13 14.42 -9.51
CA ALA A 32 -4.21 14.97 -10.87
C ALA A 32 -4.39 16.50 -10.91
N GLN A 33 -4.96 17.09 -9.85
CA GLN A 33 -5.10 18.54 -9.67
C GLN A 33 -3.83 19.19 -9.07
N GLY A 34 -2.81 18.41 -8.71
CA GLY A 34 -1.55 18.90 -8.16
C GLY A 34 -1.59 19.17 -6.65
N GLU A 35 -2.58 18.65 -5.93
CA GLU A 35 -2.72 18.86 -4.48
C GLU A 35 -1.73 18.04 -3.63
N GLY A 36 -0.96 17.13 -4.24
CA GLY A 36 0.08 16.38 -3.52
C GLY A 36 0.50 15.09 -4.21
N LEU A 37 1.09 14.20 -3.42
CA LEU A 37 1.52 12.84 -3.79
C LEU A 37 1.00 11.83 -2.76
N SER A 38 0.85 10.57 -3.17
CA SER A 38 0.47 9.47 -2.26
C SER A 38 1.29 8.21 -2.55
N LEU A 39 1.53 7.43 -1.50
CA LEU A 39 2.18 6.12 -1.57
C LEU A 39 1.11 5.04 -1.72
N LEU A 40 1.05 4.42 -2.89
CA LEU A 40 0.04 3.42 -3.21
C LEU A 40 0.68 2.05 -3.46
N PRO A 41 0.01 0.94 -3.11
CA PRO A 41 0.46 -0.39 -3.50
C PRO A 41 0.61 -0.50 -5.02
N ALA A 42 1.59 -1.26 -5.49
CA ALA A 42 1.86 -1.41 -6.92
C ALA A 42 0.65 -1.91 -7.73
N SER A 43 -0.26 -2.65 -7.11
CA SER A 43 -1.51 -3.10 -7.74
C SER A 43 -2.42 -1.95 -8.22
N PHE A 44 -2.32 -0.77 -7.60
CA PHE A 44 -3.09 0.41 -7.99
C PHE A 44 -2.58 1.05 -9.28
N SER A 45 -1.37 0.72 -9.76
CA SER A 45 -0.85 1.22 -11.04
C SER A 45 -1.72 0.82 -12.24
N ALA A 46 -2.53 -0.23 -12.13
CA ALA A 46 -3.50 -0.63 -13.15
C ALA A 46 -4.60 0.42 -13.38
N ILE A 47 -4.88 1.25 -12.37
CA ILE A 47 -5.89 2.30 -12.44
C ILE A 47 -5.23 3.55 -13.06
N GLN A 48 -5.27 3.63 -14.39
CA GLN A 48 -4.73 4.78 -15.12
C GLN A 48 -5.70 5.97 -15.06
N ARG A 49 -5.21 7.12 -14.59
CA ARG A 49 -5.95 8.39 -14.66
C ARG A 49 -5.12 9.48 -15.33
N ARG A 50 -5.74 10.24 -16.22
CA ARG A 50 -5.09 11.40 -16.87
C ARG A 50 -4.62 12.38 -15.80
N GLY A 51 -3.35 12.80 -15.90
CA GLY A 51 -2.73 13.74 -14.96
C GLY A 51 -1.99 13.08 -13.79
N VAL A 52 -1.99 11.74 -13.67
CA VAL A 52 -1.24 11.03 -12.62
C VAL A 52 -0.20 10.12 -13.27
N ILE A 53 1.01 10.12 -12.73
CA ILE A 53 2.09 9.19 -13.11
C ILE A 53 2.41 8.33 -11.90
N PHE A 54 2.45 7.01 -12.09
CA PHE A 54 2.89 6.07 -11.07
C PHE A 54 4.41 5.89 -11.18
N LEU A 55 5.15 6.32 -10.16
CA LEU A 55 6.59 6.12 -10.09
C LEU A 55 6.89 4.94 -9.13
N PRO A 56 7.47 3.83 -9.61
CA PRO A 56 7.85 2.74 -8.72
C PRO A 56 8.97 3.22 -7.79
N LEU A 57 8.78 3.00 -6.49
CA LEU A 57 9.84 3.24 -5.51
C LEU A 57 10.80 2.06 -5.51
N THR A 58 12.03 2.31 -5.96
CA THR A 58 13.12 1.32 -5.97
C THR A 58 13.96 1.36 -4.70
N ASP A 59 13.70 2.32 -3.82
CA ASP A 59 14.50 2.57 -2.62
C ASP A 59 14.13 1.59 -1.49
N THR A 60 15.13 0.91 -0.93
CA THR A 60 14.97 -0.17 0.05
C THR A 60 14.64 0.30 1.46
N GLU A 61 14.75 1.61 1.71
CA GLU A 61 14.52 2.20 3.03
C GLU A 61 13.02 2.33 3.38
N LEU A 62 12.13 2.37 2.38
CA LEU A 62 10.68 2.41 2.62
C LEU A 62 10.14 0.98 2.87
N ARG A 63 10.11 0.57 4.13
CA ARG A 63 9.52 -0.71 4.56
C ARG A 63 8.05 -0.56 4.89
N ILE A 64 7.17 -0.88 3.95
CA ILE A 64 5.72 -1.01 4.21
C ILE A 64 5.45 -2.40 4.80
N SER A 65 5.02 -2.47 6.06
CA SER A 65 4.53 -3.71 6.66
C SER A 65 3.08 -3.95 6.25
N THR A 66 2.82 -5.07 5.56
CA THR A 66 1.46 -5.46 5.19
C THR A 66 0.85 -6.30 6.32
N GLY A 67 -0.31 -5.90 6.82
CA GLY A 67 -1.10 -6.67 7.79
C GLY A 67 -2.32 -7.29 7.14
N LEU A 68 -2.63 -8.55 7.45
CA LEU A 68 -3.87 -9.19 7.03
C LEU A 68 -4.89 -9.10 8.16
N LEU A 69 -6.01 -8.40 7.94
CA LEU A 69 -7.13 -8.33 8.88
C LEU A 69 -8.23 -9.30 8.44
N MET A 70 -8.72 -10.09 9.38
CA MET A 70 -9.76 -11.08 9.11
C MET A 70 -10.54 -11.41 10.37
N LEU A 71 -11.73 -11.96 10.19
CA LEU A 71 -12.50 -12.53 11.29
C LEU A 71 -11.77 -13.76 11.88
N PRO A 72 -11.79 -13.96 13.21
CA PRO A 72 -11.05 -15.05 13.86
C PRO A 72 -11.38 -16.45 13.30
N GLU A 73 -12.63 -16.69 12.90
CA GLU A 73 -13.05 -17.97 12.32
C GLU A 73 -12.39 -18.30 10.98
N ASN A 74 -11.90 -17.28 10.26
CA ASN A 74 -11.26 -17.48 8.98
C ASN A 74 -9.78 -17.86 9.11
N VAL A 75 -9.19 -17.77 10.32
CA VAL A 75 -7.77 -18.11 10.54
C VAL A 75 -7.47 -19.54 10.08
N LYS A 76 -8.35 -20.50 10.39
CA LYS A 76 -8.23 -21.89 9.93
C LYS A 76 -8.25 -22.03 8.40
N LYS A 77 -9.02 -21.19 7.71
CA LYS A 77 -9.06 -21.16 6.24
C LYS A 77 -7.78 -20.58 5.65
N LEU A 78 -7.20 -19.58 6.32
CA LEU A 78 -5.91 -19.01 5.92
C LEU A 78 -4.78 -20.03 6.10
N GLU A 79 -4.73 -20.74 7.22
CA GLU A 79 -3.74 -21.80 7.46
C GLU A 79 -3.82 -22.89 6.37
N TRP A 80 -5.05 -23.28 5.99
CA TRP A 80 -5.28 -24.20 4.88
C TRP A 80 -4.80 -23.63 3.54
N LEU A 81 -5.17 -22.39 3.21
CA LEU A 81 -4.73 -21.71 1.98
C LEU A 81 -3.21 -21.62 1.89
N GLN A 82 -2.54 -21.23 2.98
CA GLN A 82 -1.08 -21.16 3.05
C GLN A 82 -0.44 -22.54 2.82
N THR A 83 -1.02 -23.59 3.40
CA THR A 83 -0.58 -24.98 3.17
C THR A 83 -0.71 -25.37 1.70
N VAL A 84 -1.84 -25.07 1.07
CA VAL A 84 -2.10 -25.37 -0.35
C VAL A 84 -1.15 -24.56 -1.26
N MET A 85 -0.96 -23.27 -1.00
CA MET A 85 -0.04 -22.43 -1.77
C MET A 85 1.41 -22.91 -1.66
N ALA A 86 1.86 -23.28 -0.45
CA ALA A 86 3.20 -23.83 -0.24
C ALA A 86 3.41 -25.14 -1.02
N GLN A 87 2.41 -26.02 -1.02
CA GLN A 87 2.46 -27.26 -1.81
C GLN A 87 2.45 -26.99 -3.32
N SER A 88 1.69 -26.00 -3.78
CA SER A 88 1.63 -25.66 -5.20
C SER A 88 2.92 -25.02 -5.73
N LEU A 89 3.66 -24.27 -4.89
CA LEU A 89 4.99 -23.78 -5.24
C LEU A 89 6.04 -24.90 -5.27
N ILE A 90 5.93 -25.90 -4.39
CA ILE A 90 6.84 -27.05 -4.34
C ILE A 90 6.60 -28.01 -5.53
N ASN A 91 5.37 -28.09 -6.02
CA ASN A 91 4.99 -29.01 -7.12
C ASN A 91 5.08 -28.38 -8.52
N SER A 92 5.74 -27.23 -8.67
CA SER A 92 5.94 -26.55 -9.97
C SER A 92 7.35 -26.73 -10.55
N ASP A 93 8.15 -27.68 -10.03
CA ASP A 93 9.42 -28.16 -10.63
C ASP A 93 9.19 -29.39 -11.53
#